data_AF-A0A1J4V5H9-F1
#
_entry.id   AF-A0A1J4V5H9-F1
#
_cell.length_a   1.000
_cell.length_b   1.000
_cell.length_c   1.000
_cell.angle_alpha   90.00
_cell.angle_beta   90.00
_cell.angle_gamma   90.00
#
_symmetry.space_group_name_H-M   'P 1'
#
loop_
_entity.id
_entity.type
_entity.pdbx_description
1 polymer ?
#
loop_
_entity_poly.entity_id
_entity_poly.type
_entity_poly.pdbx_seq_one_letter_code
_entity_poly.pdbx_strand_id
1 'polypeptide(L)' 'MREIYRSKIFIHFLVFMGLFALSGYIYAGIKVLILFSVLSFAGAVCGAFDKLSDQIEKHG' A
#
# COMPACT_ATOMS: atom_id res chain seq x y z
N MET A 1 -0.37 -5.47 -16.72
CA MET A 1 -0.55 -4.49 -15.62
C MET A 1 -1.64 -4.89 -14.61
N ARG A 2 -2.81 -5.41 -15.01
CA ARG A 2 -3.92 -5.77 -14.10
C ARG A 2 -3.60 -6.87 -13.07
N GLU A 3 -2.65 -7.78 -13.36
CA GLU A 3 -2.26 -8.85 -12.41
C GLU A 3 -1.39 -8.38 -11.25
N ILE A 4 -0.57 -7.35 -11.43
CA ILE A 4 0.37 -6.88 -10.40
C ILE A 4 -0.41 -6.29 -9.21
N TYR A 5 -1.48 -5.55 -9.48
CA TYR A 5 -2.37 -4.97 -8.47
C TYR A 5 -3.31 -5.99 -7.81
N ARG A 6 -3.55 -7.15 -8.43
CA ARG A 6 -4.50 -8.16 -7.94
C ARG A 6 -3.91 -9.08 -6.88
N SER A 7 -2.58 -9.18 -6.84
CA SER A 7 -1.88 -10.10 -5.95
C SER A 7 -1.84 -9.58 -4.52
N LYS A 8 -2.37 -10.36 -3.57
CA LYS A 8 -2.32 -10.06 -2.12
C LYS A 8 -0.89 -9.74 -1.65
N ILE A 9 0.12 -10.29 -2.34
CA ILE A 9 1.55 -10.04 -2.12
C ILE A 9 1.91 -8.57 -2.31
N PHE A 10 1.38 -7.89 -3.34
CA PHE A 10 1.77 -6.51 -3.65
C PHE A 10 1.31 -5.54 -2.56
N ILE A 11 0.07 -5.70 -2.09
CA ILE A 11 -0.49 -4.93 -0.98
C ILE A 11 0.30 -5.19 0.31
N HIS A 12 0.66 -6.45 0.59
CA HIS A 12 1.51 -6.78 1.75
C HIS A 12 2.89 -6.13 1.67
N PHE A 13 3.50 -6.12 0.49
CA PHE A 13 4.81 -5.50 0.27
C PHE A 13 4.77 -3.98 0.50
N LEU A 14 3.71 -3.30 0.03
CA LEU A 14 3.45 -1.89 0.32
C LEU A 14 3.31 -1.62 1.82
N VAL A 15 2.55 -2.44 2.54
CA VAL A 15 2.40 -2.30 4.00
C VAL A 15 3.74 -2.49 4.71
N PHE A 16 4.55 -3.47 4.30
CA PHE A 16 5.87 -3.73 4.87
C PHE A 16 6.84 -2.57 4.65
N MET A 17 6.85 -2.00 3.44
CA MET A 17 7.62 -0.79 3.12
C MET A 17 7.19 0.41 3.98
N GLY A 18 5.89 0.58 4.20
CA GLY A 18 5.37 1.64 5.07
C GLY A 18 5.81 1.48 6.53
N LEU A 19 5.74 0.27 7.07
CA LEU A 19 6.24 -0.07 8.42
C LEU A 19 7.74 0.17 8.56
N PHE A 20 8.52 -0.20 7.54
CA PHE A 20 9.96 0.03 7.52
C PHE A 20 10.29 1.54 7.49
N ALA A 21 9.59 2.31 6.66
CA ALA A 21 9.74 3.77 6.62
C ALA A 21 9.35 4.42 7.95
N LEU A 22 8.28 3.96 8.60
CA LEU A 22 7.87 4.45 9.92
C LEU A 22 8.91 4.12 11.00
N SER A 23 9.47 2.92 10.98
CA SER A 23 10.57 2.53 11.87
C SER A 23 11.79 3.44 11.64
N GLY A 24 12.19 3.68 10.39
CA GLY A 24 13.27 4.61 10.07
C GLY A 24 13.01 6.05 10.53
N TYR A 25 11.76 6.52 10.47
CA TYR A 25 11.38 7.83 11.04
C TYR A 25 11.59 7.87 12.57
N ILE A 26 11.16 6.83 13.29
CA ILE A 26 11.28 6.76 14.75
C ILE A 26 12.75 6.65 15.18
N TYR A 27 13.53 5.79 14.53
CA TYR A 27 14.92 5.51 14.93
C TYR A 27 15.93 6.55 14.41
N ALA A 28 15.77 7.06 13.19
CA ALA A 28 16.72 8.00 12.59
C ALA A 28 16.26 9.47 12.66
N GLY A 29 15.02 9.74 13.08
CA GLY A 29 14.46 11.10 13.18
C GLY A 29 14.26 11.79 11.82
N ILE A 30 14.38 11.04 10.72
CA ILE A 30 14.32 11.60 9.36
C ILE A 30 12.85 11.82 8.99
N LYS A 31 12.40 13.08 9.14
CA LYS A 31 11.01 13.50 8.90
C LYS A 31 10.47 13.17 7.51
N VAL A 32 11.33 13.06 6.51
CA VAL A 32 10.93 12.77 5.12
C VAL A 32 10.36 11.34 4.96
N LEU A 33 10.77 10.39 5.80
CA LEU A 33 10.30 9.00 5.72
C LEU A 33 8.79 8.85 6.03
N ILE A 34 8.20 9.81 6.76
CA ILE A 34 6.76 9.80 7.02
C ILE A 34 5.95 9.94 5.72
N LEU A 35 6.45 10.70 4.74
CA LEU A 35 5.79 10.88 3.45
C LEU A 35 5.75 9.57 2.67
N PHE A 36 6.83 8.78 2.74
CA PHE A 36 6.88 7.45 2.13
C PHE A 36 5.89 6.48 2.79
N SER A 37 5.72 6.56 4.12
CA SER A 37 4.70 5.78 4.84
C SER A 37 3.28 6.11 4.35
N VAL A 38 2.95 7.40 4.25
CA VAL A 38 1.64 7.87 3.76
C VAL A 38 1.42 7.45 2.30
N LEU A 39 2.43 7.57 1.44
CA LEU A 39 2.34 7.17 0.04
C LEU A 39 2.12 5.65 -0.11
N SER A 40 2.79 4.86 0.72
CA SER A 40 2.63 3.40 0.74
C SER A 40 1.22 2.99 1.17
N PHE A 41 0.67 3.68 2.18
CA PHE A 41 -0.71 3.46 2.64
C PHE A 41 -1.72 3.85 1.55
N ALA A 42 -1.55 4.99 0.89
CA ALA A 42 -2.42 5.41 -0.21
C ALA A 42 -2.41 4.41 -1.38
N GLY A 43 -1.24 3.86 -1.73
CA GLY A 43 -1.12 2.82 -2.75
C GLY A 43 -1.83 1.51 -2.36
N ALA A 44 -1.71 1.08 -1.11
CA ALA A 44 -2.39 -0.11 -0.60
C ALA A 44 -3.93 0.06 -0.59
N VAL A 45 -4.42 1.22 -0.19
CA VAL A 45 -5.85 1.57 -0.18
C VAL A 45 -6.39 1.60 -1.61
N CYS A 46 -5.70 2.26 -2.54
CA CYS A 46 -6.09 2.31 -3.95
C CYS A 46 -6.19 0.90 -4.55
N GLY A 47 -5.19 0.04 -4.31
CA GLY A 47 -5.23 -1.36 -4.76
C GLY A 47 -6.36 -2.18 -4.13
N ALA A 48 -6.74 -1.90 -2.88
CA ALA A 48 -7.89 -2.53 -2.24
C ALA A 48 -9.23 -2.09 -2.88
N PHE A 49 -9.37 -0.80 -3.20
CA PHE A 49 -10.56 -0.28 -3.89
C PHE A 49 -10.72 -0.82 -5.31
N ASP A 50 -9.63 -0.90 -6.09
CA ASP A 50 -9.65 -1.51 -7.43
C ASP A 50 -10.16 -2.96 -7.38
N LYS A 51 -9.67 -3.73 -6.40
CA LYS A 51 -10.12 -5.10 -6.15
C LYS A 51 -11.59 -5.18 -5.72
N LEU A 52 -12.05 -4.22 -4.92
CA LEU A 52 -13.46 -4.13 -4.50
C LEU A 52 -14.36 -3.82 -5.70
N SER A 53 -13.92 -2.92 -6.59
CA SER A 53 -14.63 -2.60 -7.84
C SER A 53 -14.70 -3.82 -8.78
N ASP A 54 -13.61 -4.58 -8.95
CA ASP A 54 -13.62 -5.82 -9.76
C ASP A 54 -14.54 -6.90 -9.18
N GLN A 55 -14.75 -6.92 -7.86
CA GLN A 55 -15.69 -7.83 -7.20
C GLN A 55 -17.14 -7.39 -7.40
N ILE A 56 -17.42 -6.09 -7.31
CA ILE A 56 -18.76 -5.54 -7.58
C ILE A 56 -19.15 -5.77 -9.04
N GLU A 57 -18.28 -5.50 -10.00
CA GLU A 57 -18.56 -5.71 -11.43
C GLU A 57 -18.78 -7.19 -11.78
N LYS A 58 -18.16 -8.13 -11.05
CA LYS A 58 -18.36 -9.57 -11.27
C LYS A 58 -19.63 -10.15 -10.64
N HIS A 59 -20.23 -9.47 -9.66
CA HIS A 59 -21.33 -10.03 -8.84
C HIS A 59 -22.58 -9.14 -8.80
N GLY A 60 -22.53 -7.94 -9.36
CA GLY A 60 -23.69 -7.10 -9.67
C GLY A 60 -24.11 -7.26 -11.13
#